data_AF-A0A7C5HI92-F1
#
_entry.id   AF-A0A7C5HI92-F1
#
_cell.length_a   1.000
_cell.length_b   1.000
_cell.length_c   1.000
_cell.angle_alpha   90.00
_cell.angle_beta   90.00
_cell.angle_gamma   90.00
#
_symmetry.space_group_name_H-M   'P 1'
#
loop_
_entity.id
_entity.type
_entity.pdbx_description
1 polymer ?
#
loop_
_entity_poly.entity_id
_entity_poly.type
_entity_poly.pdbx_seq_one_letter_code
_entity_poly.pdbx_strand_id
1 'polypeptide(L)'
;MLSPVMHAVCQKIADTLHFNIDNDAWIRLAKGTELLAPFTLEKIDPLFPRIEEPLLTQIEPEDSSAENESAAPKIEKKKELTQIEGITYIGIDQFFETSLKVGTVVQAQEVPKSKKLLLLQVDVGEEVPRQVVAGIKEWYSADDMLNTQVCVVANLKPAKLMGHISEGMLLAAKDEDGLCMIRPEKPKTAGTPIG
;
A
#
# COMPACT_ATOMS: atom_id res chain seq x y z
N MET A 1 -11.53 18.11 -39.78
CA MET A 1 -10.08 18.30 -39.47
C MET A 1 -9.47 17.21 -38.58
N LEU A 2 -10.21 16.22 -38.04
CA LEU A 2 -9.62 15.12 -37.24
C LEU A 2 -9.19 13.87 -38.04
N SER A 3 -9.65 13.70 -39.29
CA SER A 3 -9.36 12.51 -40.13
C SER A 3 -7.87 12.13 -40.24
N PRO A 4 -6.92 13.08 -40.37
CA PRO A 4 -5.50 12.74 -40.52
C PRO A 4 -4.85 12.17 -39.26
N VAL A 5 -5.39 12.49 -38.08
CA VAL A 5 -4.79 12.12 -36.79
C VAL A 5 -5.49 10.90 -36.19
N MET A 6 -6.77 10.69 -36.49
CA MET A 6 -7.59 9.65 -35.88
C MET A 6 -8.59 9.05 -36.86
N HIS A 7 -8.06 8.37 -37.87
CA HIS A 7 -8.84 7.85 -39.00
C HIS A 7 -9.96 6.90 -38.56
N ALA A 8 -9.68 5.94 -37.67
CA ALA A 8 -10.64 4.94 -37.23
C ALA A 8 -11.83 5.53 -36.45
N VAL A 9 -11.59 6.56 -35.63
CA VAL A 9 -12.67 7.25 -34.89
C VAL A 9 -13.45 8.15 -35.84
N CYS A 10 -12.79 8.79 -36.79
CA CYS A 10 -13.45 9.62 -37.81
C CYS A 10 -14.33 8.78 -38.74
N GLN A 11 -13.93 7.56 -39.11
CA GLN A 11 -14.77 6.64 -39.87
C GLN A 11 -16.02 6.23 -39.09
N LYS A 12 -15.89 5.86 -37.80
CA LYS A 12 -17.05 5.54 -36.95
C LYS A 12 -18.05 6.70 -36.87
N ILE A 13 -17.56 7.94 -36.74
CA ILE A 13 -18.41 9.13 -36.76
C ILE A 13 -19.05 9.34 -38.14
N ALA A 14 -18.29 9.14 -39.22
CA ALA A 14 -18.78 9.25 -40.60
C ALA A 14 -19.90 8.25 -40.91
N ASP A 15 -19.72 7.00 -40.50
CA ASP A 15 -20.71 5.93 -40.67
C ASP A 15 -22.00 6.23 -39.88
N THR A 16 -21.86 6.74 -38.65
CA THR A 16 -23.01 7.13 -37.82
C THR A 16 -23.77 8.32 -38.41
N LEU A 17 -23.06 9.26 -39.02
CA LEU A 17 -23.66 10.42 -39.69
C LEU A 17 -24.09 10.11 -41.13
N HIS A 18 -23.96 8.86 -41.58
CA HIS A 18 -24.17 8.40 -42.96
C HIS A 18 -23.48 9.31 -44.01
N PHE A 19 -22.30 9.80 -43.66
CA PHE A 19 -21.56 10.78 -44.44
C PHE A 19 -20.23 10.19 -44.89
N ASN A 20 -19.87 10.38 -46.16
CA ASN A 20 -18.56 9.93 -46.66
C ASN A 20 -17.53 11.07 -46.57
N ILE A 21 -16.37 10.80 -45.96
CA ILE A 21 -15.31 11.80 -45.80
C ILE A 21 -14.50 11.89 -47.09
N ASP A 22 -15.04 12.60 -48.09
CA ASP A 22 -14.39 12.86 -49.37
C ASP A 22 -13.97 14.33 -49.54
N ASN A 23 -13.03 14.60 -50.46
CA ASN A 23 -12.54 15.95 -50.77
C ASN A 23 -13.66 16.87 -51.29
N ASP A 24 -14.64 16.30 -52.01
CA ASP A 24 -15.82 17.02 -52.52
C ASP A 24 -16.75 17.47 -51.37
N ALA A 25 -16.93 16.59 -50.38
CA ALA A 25 -17.73 16.87 -49.20
C ALA A 25 -17.06 17.89 -48.26
N TRP A 26 -15.72 17.90 -48.22
CA TRP A 26 -14.95 18.94 -47.56
C TRP A 26 -15.16 20.32 -48.19
N ILE A 27 -15.18 20.41 -49.53
CA ILE A 27 -15.42 21.67 -50.23
C ILE A 27 -16.85 22.19 -49.97
N ARG A 28 -17.87 21.30 -49.97
CA ARG A 28 -19.26 21.69 -49.70
C ARG A 28 -19.52 22.19 -48.28
N LEU A 29 -18.99 21.50 -47.27
CA LEU A 29 -19.32 21.78 -45.86
C LEU A 29 -18.35 22.74 -45.15
N ALA A 30 -17.08 22.79 -45.54
CA ALA A 30 -16.09 23.64 -44.86
C ALA A 30 -15.78 24.94 -45.61
N LYS A 31 -16.00 25.00 -46.93
CA LYS A 31 -15.90 26.25 -47.72
C LYS A 31 -17.26 26.81 -48.13
N GLY A 32 -18.30 25.97 -48.24
CA GLY A 32 -19.70 26.38 -48.40
C GLY A 32 -20.44 26.44 -47.06
N THR A 33 -21.53 27.21 -47.01
CA THR A 33 -22.42 27.35 -45.84
C THR A 33 -23.56 26.32 -45.84
N GLU A 34 -23.35 25.15 -46.45
CA GLU A 34 -24.36 24.09 -46.47
C GLU A 34 -24.31 23.30 -45.16
N LEU A 35 -25.49 23.06 -44.58
CA LEU A 35 -25.65 22.21 -43.40
C LEU A 35 -25.97 20.78 -43.85
N LEU A 36 -25.52 19.81 -43.06
CA LEU A 36 -25.88 18.41 -43.26
C LEU A 36 -27.41 18.23 -43.25
N ALA A 37 -27.92 17.36 -44.12
CA ALA A 37 -29.33 16.98 -44.12
C ALA A 37 -29.74 16.40 -42.76
N PRO A 38 -31.00 16.53 -42.33
CA PRO A 38 -31.45 15.98 -41.06
C PRO A 38 -31.27 14.45 -41.07
N PHE A 39 -30.49 13.95 -40.12
CA PHE A 39 -30.19 12.53 -39.95
C PHE A 39 -30.67 12.06 -38.58
N THR A 40 -30.92 10.77 -38.46
CA THR A 40 -31.39 10.13 -37.23
C THR A 40 -30.18 9.55 -36.50
N LEU A 41 -29.91 10.02 -35.27
CA LEU A 41 -28.80 9.50 -34.46
C LEU A 41 -29.17 8.12 -33.87
N GLU A 42 -28.36 7.10 -34.19
CA GLU A 42 -28.39 5.82 -33.48
C GLU A 42 -27.48 5.83 -32.25
N LYS A 43 -27.82 5.02 -31.24
CA LYS A 43 -27.06 4.96 -29.97
C LYS A 43 -25.78 4.15 -30.17
N ILE A 44 -24.63 4.80 -29.98
CA ILE A 44 -23.30 4.23 -30.19
C ILE A 44 -22.60 3.93 -28.88
N ASP A 45 -21.73 2.93 -28.90
CA ASP A 45 -20.76 2.66 -27.83
C ASP A 45 -19.73 3.80 -27.70
N PRO A 46 -19.13 3.98 -26.51
CA PRO A 46 -18.21 5.08 -26.25
C PRO A 46 -17.03 5.09 -27.23
N LEU A 47 -16.84 6.22 -27.95
CA LEU A 47 -15.75 6.37 -28.93
C LEU A 47 -14.35 6.29 -28.28
N PHE A 48 -14.27 6.58 -26.98
CA PHE A 48 -13.07 6.47 -26.16
C PHE A 48 -13.41 5.70 -24.88
N PRO A 49 -13.30 4.36 -24.87
CA PRO A 49 -13.43 3.60 -23.63
C PRO A 49 -12.33 4.03 -22.64
N ARG A 50 -12.69 4.15 -21.37
CA ARG A 50 -11.75 4.51 -20.31
C ARG A 50 -10.72 3.38 -20.18
N ILE A 51 -9.44 3.71 -20.31
CA ILE A 51 -8.37 2.72 -20.17
C ILE A 51 -8.27 2.38 -18.68
N GLU A 52 -8.63 1.16 -18.32
CA GLU A 52 -8.36 0.59 -17.01
C GLU A 52 -6.95 -0.02 -17.00
N GLU A 53 -6.25 0.10 -15.87
CA GLU A 53 -4.85 -0.30 -15.66
C GLU A 53 -4.40 -1.67 -16.22
N PRO A 54 -5.22 -2.74 -16.31
CA PRO A 54 -4.79 -4.00 -16.93
C PRO A 54 -4.47 -3.93 -18.43
N LEU A 55 -4.90 -2.88 -19.15
CA LEU A 55 -4.64 -2.74 -20.60
C LEU A 55 -3.29 -2.06 -20.91
N LEU A 56 -2.63 -1.44 -19.94
CA LEU A 56 -1.26 -0.90 -20.10
C LEU A 56 -0.22 -2.02 -20.19
N THR A 57 -0.49 -3.17 -19.58
CA THR A 57 0.43 -4.32 -19.55
C THR A 57 0.41 -5.12 -20.85
N GLN A 58 -0.55 -4.88 -21.74
CA GLN A 58 -0.77 -5.64 -22.97
C GLN A 58 -0.31 -4.91 -24.24
N ILE A 59 0.32 -3.73 -24.10
CA ILE A 59 0.90 -2.96 -25.23
C ILE A 59 2.43 -3.05 -25.16
N GLU A 60 2.94 -4.26 -24.98
CA GLU A 60 4.30 -4.62 -25.38
C GLU A 60 4.17 -5.36 -26.74
N PRO A 61 5.00 -5.04 -27.74
CA PRO A 61 4.81 -5.54 -29.10
C PRO A 61 5.12 -7.05 -29.15
N GLU A 62 4.09 -7.88 -29.30
CA GLU A 62 4.23 -9.29 -29.63
C GLU A 62 4.31 -9.48 -31.15
N ASP A 63 5.47 -9.94 -31.62
CA ASP A 63 5.55 -10.75 -32.83
C ASP A 63 5.73 -12.22 -32.42
N SER A 64 4.79 -13.04 -32.88
CA SER A 64 4.85 -14.49 -33.12
C SER A 64 4.76 -15.49 -31.95
N SER A 65 3.51 -15.85 -31.66
CA SER A 65 2.90 -17.16 -31.99
C SER A 65 2.92 -18.33 -30.98
N ALA A 66 1.68 -18.79 -30.74
CA ALA A 66 1.19 -20.18 -30.71
C ALA A 66 0.92 -20.84 -29.34
N GLU A 67 -0.38 -20.79 -29.01
CA GLU A 67 -1.23 -21.70 -28.24
C GLU A 67 -0.71 -23.14 -27.97
N ASN A 68 -0.89 -23.64 -26.74
CA ASN A 68 -1.76 -24.81 -26.49
C ASN A 68 -2.06 -25.07 -25.00
N GLU A 69 -3.26 -25.60 -24.76
CA GLU A 69 -3.87 -25.88 -23.45
C GLU A 69 -3.35 -27.16 -22.75
N SER A 70 -3.60 -27.19 -21.43
CA SER A 70 -3.89 -28.35 -20.55
C SER A 70 -2.73 -29.09 -19.85
N ALA A 71 -2.66 -28.94 -18.51
CA ALA A 71 -2.58 -30.00 -17.49
C ALA A 71 -2.07 -29.45 -16.13
N ALA A 72 -2.85 -29.60 -15.06
CA ALA A 72 -2.40 -29.42 -13.67
C ALA A 72 -1.51 -30.60 -13.20
N PRO A 73 -0.87 -30.63 -12.01
CA PRO A 73 -0.69 -29.63 -10.94
C PRO A 73 0.78 -29.49 -10.42
N LYS A 74 0.98 -28.55 -9.48
CA LYS A 74 2.17 -28.32 -8.61
C LYS A 74 3.50 -28.00 -9.30
N ILE A 75 4.02 -26.80 -9.02
CA ILE A 75 5.38 -26.55 -8.49
C ILE A 75 5.42 -25.09 -8.04
N GLU A 76 5.89 -24.92 -6.81
CA GLU A 76 6.31 -23.67 -6.19
C GLU A 76 7.14 -22.83 -7.17
N LYS A 77 6.66 -21.63 -7.52
CA LYS A 77 7.51 -20.59 -8.12
C LYS A 77 7.48 -19.35 -7.24
N LYS A 78 8.33 -19.43 -6.23
CA LYS A 78 9.19 -18.36 -5.73
C LYS A 78 9.53 -17.41 -6.90
N LYS A 79 8.75 -16.33 -7.06
CA LYS A 79 9.18 -15.18 -7.86
C LYS A 79 10.03 -14.33 -6.94
N GLU A 80 11.33 -14.59 -7.02
CA GLU A 80 12.39 -13.71 -6.55
C GLU A 80 12.18 -12.34 -7.20
N LEU A 81 11.53 -11.46 -6.44
CA LEU A 81 11.64 -10.03 -6.62
C LEU A 81 13.06 -9.66 -6.17
N THR A 82 13.88 -9.35 -7.17
CA THR A 82 15.12 -8.55 -7.12
C THR A 82 15.50 -8.07 -5.72
N GLN A 83 16.45 -8.79 -5.13
CA GLN A 83 17.22 -8.36 -3.97
C GLN A 83 17.93 -7.04 -4.28
N ILE A 84 17.40 -5.96 -3.72
CA ILE A 84 18.23 -4.84 -3.29
C ILE A 84 18.66 -5.22 -1.87
N GLU A 85 19.97 -5.16 -1.60
CA GLU A 85 20.63 -5.72 -0.42
C GLU A 85 19.76 -5.71 0.86
N GLY A 86 19.32 -6.90 1.28
CA GLY A 86 18.73 -7.13 2.61
C GLY A 86 17.24 -6.87 2.79
N ILE A 87 16.51 -6.28 1.83
CA ILE A 87 15.08 -5.97 2.01
C ILE A 87 14.23 -6.89 1.14
N THR A 88 13.51 -7.82 1.78
CA THR A 88 12.42 -8.56 1.14
C THR A 88 11.17 -7.70 1.19
N TYR A 89 10.60 -7.38 0.02
CA TYR A 89 9.33 -6.66 -0.04
C TYR A 89 8.22 -7.54 0.53
N ILE A 90 7.54 -7.04 1.55
CA ILE A 90 6.33 -7.64 2.11
C ILE A 90 5.09 -6.99 1.50
N GLY A 91 4.02 -7.75 1.32
CA GLY A 91 2.72 -7.19 0.95
C GLY A 91 2.10 -6.39 2.10
N ILE A 92 1.17 -5.49 1.78
CA ILE A 92 0.45 -4.71 2.80
C ILE A 92 -0.34 -5.60 3.78
N ASP A 93 -0.82 -6.75 3.31
CA ASP A 93 -1.55 -7.72 4.15
C ASP A 93 -0.68 -8.24 5.30
N GLN A 94 0.60 -8.50 5.05
CA GLN A 94 1.54 -8.97 6.08
C GLN A 94 1.86 -7.88 7.11
N PHE A 95 1.78 -6.60 6.72
CA PHE A 95 1.87 -5.50 7.67
C PHE A 95 0.62 -5.45 8.57
N PHE A 96 -0.58 -5.58 7.99
CA PHE A 96 -1.84 -5.64 8.76
C PHE A 96 -1.96 -6.87 9.68
N GLU A 97 -1.27 -7.98 9.37
CA GLU A 97 -1.16 -9.11 10.30
C GLU A 97 -0.47 -8.70 11.61
N THR A 98 0.40 -7.68 11.59
CA THR A 98 1.08 -7.15 12.78
C THR A 98 0.23 -6.08 13.46
N SER A 99 -0.18 -6.32 14.70
CA SER A 99 -0.96 -5.36 15.47
C SER A 99 -0.03 -4.38 16.17
N LEU A 100 0.18 -3.23 15.55
CA LEU A 100 0.91 -2.12 16.12
C LEU A 100 -0.07 -1.17 16.83
N LYS A 101 0.23 -0.80 18.08
CA LYS A 101 -0.59 0.13 18.86
C LYS A 101 0.29 1.16 19.57
N VAL A 102 -0.26 2.35 19.78
CA VAL A 102 0.31 3.34 20.69
C VAL A 102 -0.11 3.00 22.11
N GLY A 103 0.85 2.82 23.01
CA GLY A 103 0.62 2.56 24.42
C GLY A 103 1.20 3.66 25.31
N THR A 104 0.70 3.77 26.54
CA THR A 104 1.24 4.67 27.57
C THR A 104 1.83 3.83 28.71
N VAL A 105 3.07 4.12 29.10
CA VAL A 105 3.71 3.41 30.21
C VAL A 105 3.12 3.89 31.53
N VAL A 106 2.49 2.99 32.28
CA VAL A 106 1.87 3.27 33.58
C VAL A 106 2.84 3.00 34.72
N GLN A 107 3.67 1.96 34.58
CA GLN A 107 4.70 1.62 35.57
C GLN A 107 5.98 1.16 34.89
N ALA A 108 7.11 1.46 35.52
CA ALA A 108 8.44 1.04 35.09
C ALA A 108 9.22 0.54 36.31
N GLN A 109 9.84 -0.63 36.18
CA GLN A 109 10.65 -1.25 37.23
C GLN A 109 11.92 -1.84 36.63
N GLU A 110 13.01 -1.77 37.38
CA GLU A 110 14.25 -2.41 36.97
C GLU A 110 14.23 -3.91 37.31
N VAL A 111 14.72 -4.75 36.39
CA VAL A 111 14.84 -6.18 36.67
C VAL A 111 16.13 -6.42 37.46
N PRO A 112 16.08 -6.81 38.75
CA PRO A 112 17.29 -6.94 39.58
C PRO A 112 18.27 -8.02 39.08
N LYS A 113 17.79 -8.96 38.27
CA LYS A 113 18.59 -10.04 37.67
C LYS A 113 19.28 -9.66 36.36
N SER A 114 19.02 -8.47 35.80
CA SER A 114 19.59 -8.05 34.51
C SER A 114 20.05 -6.61 34.52
N LYS A 115 21.26 -6.37 33.98
CA LYS A 115 21.84 -5.02 33.85
C LYS A 115 21.26 -4.22 32.68
N LYS A 116 20.49 -4.84 31.79
CA LYS A 116 20.01 -4.21 30.54
C LYS A 116 18.49 -4.14 30.40
N LEU A 117 17.74 -4.84 31.24
CA LEU A 117 16.29 -4.99 31.08
C LEU A 117 15.52 -4.10 32.07
N LEU A 118 14.51 -3.41 31.54
CA LEU A 118 13.43 -2.78 32.30
C LEU A 118 12.14 -3.56 32.08
N LEU A 119 11.34 -3.65 33.13
CA LEU A 119 9.99 -4.20 33.11
C LEU A 119 9.01 -3.03 33.12
N LEU A 120 8.21 -2.95 32.07
CA LEU A 120 7.29 -1.86 31.81
C LEU A 120 5.86 -2.41 31.79
N GLN A 121 4.93 -1.71 32.44
CA GLN A 121 3.50 -1.95 32.31
C GLN A 121 2.95 -0.90 31.35
N VAL A 122 2.53 -1.34 30.17
CA VAL A 122 2.07 -0.45 29.10
C VAL A 122 0.56 -0.60 28.93
N ASP A 123 -0.16 0.48 29.11
CA ASP A 123 -1.58 0.59 28.77
C ASP A 123 -1.72 0.75 27.26
N VAL A 124 -2.31 -0.27 26.62
CA VAL A 124 -2.61 -0.34 25.18
C VAL A 124 -4.11 -0.25 24.92
N GLY A 125 -4.88 0.37 25.82
CA GLY A 125 -6.34 0.51 25.73
C GLY A 125 -7.09 -0.79 26.01
N GLU A 126 -6.49 -1.70 26.77
CA GLU A 126 -7.07 -2.97 27.22
C GLU A 126 -7.41 -2.87 28.72
N GLU A 127 -8.24 -3.79 29.25
CA GLU A 127 -8.64 -3.76 30.67
C GLU A 127 -7.45 -3.93 31.63
N VAL A 128 -6.40 -4.62 31.18
CA VAL A 128 -5.19 -4.88 31.96
C VAL A 128 -3.99 -4.34 31.18
N PRO A 129 -3.10 -3.54 31.80
CA PRO A 129 -1.87 -3.12 31.17
C PRO A 129 -1.00 -4.33 30.86
N ARG A 130 -0.35 -4.31 29.71
CA ARG A 130 0.51 -5.42 29.29
C ARG A 130 1.90 -5.29 29.87
N GLN A 131 2.44 -6.41 30.30
CA GLN A 131 3.82 -6.47 30.74
C GLN A 131 4.76 -6.59 29.54
N VAL A 132 5.66 -5.62 29.38
CA VAL A 132 6.69 -5.60 28.34
C VAL A 132 8.06 -5.52 28.99
N VAL A 133 8.96 -6.42 28.59
CA VAL A 133 10.35 -6.43 29.05
C VAL A 133 11.22 -5.83 27.93
N ALA A 134 11.81 -4.67 28.18
CA ALA A 134 12.60 -3.94 27.18
C ALA A 134 14.07 -3.81 27.57
N GLY A 135 14.95 -3.99 26.60
CA GLY A 135 16.40 -3.88 26.74
C GLY A 135 16.94 -2.44 26.73
N ILE A 136 16.24 -1.49 27.37
CA ILE A 136 16.49 -0.05 27.22
C ILE A 136 17.11 0.61 28.47
N LYS A 137 17.48 -0.19 29.48
CA LYS A 137 18.00 0.32 30.77
C LYS A 137 19.28 1.18 30.64
N GLU A 138 20.08 0.92 29.61
CA GLU A 138 21.32 1.68 29.35
C GLU A 138 21.05 3.12 28.89
N TRP A 139 19.85 3.41 28.38
CA TRP A 139 19.50 4.67 27.74
C TRP A 139 18.37 5.44 28.44
N TYR A 140 17.47 4.72 29.11
CA TYR A 140 16.32 5.31 29.80
C TYR A 140 16.22 4.78 31.22
N SER A 141 15.96 5.67 32.17
CA SER A 141 15.64 5.30 33.54
C SER A 141 14.18 4.89 33.68
N ALA A 142 13.82 4.22 34.78
CA ALA A 142 12.42 3.87 35.05
C ALA A 142 11.55 5.13 35.15
N ASP A 143 12.05 6.20 35.75
CA ASP A 143 11.30 7.45 35.96
C ASP A 143 11.02 8.18 34.63
N ASP A 144 11.98 8.20 33.70
CA ASP A 144 11.78 8.81 32.38
C ASP A 144 10.69 8.10 31.57
N MET A 145 10.48 6.80 31.85
CA MET A 145 9.51 5.99 31.15
C MET A 145 8.10 6.17 31.68
N LEU A 146 7.91 6.64 32.91
CA LEU A 146 6.58 6.82 33.47
C LEU A 146 5.78 7.87 32.67
N ASN A 147 4.52 7.54 32.38
CA ASN A 147 3.57 8.36 31.62
C ASN A 147 4.02 8.71 30.19
N THR A 148 5.02 8.02 29.66
CA THR A 148 5.52 8.25 28.31
C THR A 148 4.76 7.40 27.30
N GLN A 149 4.46 7.97 26.13
CA GLN A 149 3.84 7.25 25.02
C GLN A 149 4.90 6.51 24.20
N VAL A 150 4.56 5.30 23.76
CA VAL A 150 5.48 4.39 23.08
C VAL A 150 4.71 3.52 22.09
N CYS A 151 5.37 3.13 21.00
CA CYS A 151 4.81 2.17 20.03
C CYS A 151 5.08 0.73 20.47
N VAL A 152 4.04 -0.10 20.54
CA VAL A 152 4.10 -1.49 20.98
C VAL A 152 3.51 -2.42 19.94
N VAL A 153 4.17 -3.56 19.73
CA VAL A 153 3.63 -4.71 18.98
C VAL A 153 2.77 -5.54 19.93
N ALA A 154 1.45 -5.57 19.69
CA ALA A 154 0.45 -6.18 20.56
C ALA A 154 0.06 -7.62 20.17
N ASN A 155 0.51 -8.15 19.04
CA ASN A 155 0.19 -9.53 18.61
C ASN A 155 1.39 -10.48 18.65
N LEU A 156 2.45 -10.13 19.39
CA LEU A 156 3.64 -10.97 19.52
C LEU A 156 3.40 -12.10 20.54
N LYS A 157 3.94 -13.29 20.26
CA LYS A 157 3.84 -14.42 21.20
C LYS A 157 4.56 -14.08 22.51
N PRO A 158 3.97 -14.38 23.69
CA PRO A 158 4.63 -14.10 24.96
C PRO A 158 6.00 -14.76 25.05
N ALA A 159 7.04 -13.98 25.33
CA ALA A 159 8.41 -14.44 25.47
C ALA A 159 8.84 -14.38 26.94
N LYS A 160 9.48 -15.44 27.44
CA LYS A 160 10.03 -15.45 28.80
C LYS A 160 11.45 -14.91 28.79
N LEU A 161 11.67 -13.81 29.51
CA LEU A 161 12.96 -13.15 29.66
C LEU A 161 13.28 -13.04 31.15
N MET A 162 14.34 -13.71 31.60
CA MET A 162 14.84 -13.64 32.99
C MET A 162 13.78 -13.92 34.08
N GLY A 163 12.79 -14.77 33.78
CA GLY A 163 11.72 -15.15 34.70
C GLY A 163 10.44 -14.29 34.60
N HIS A 164 10.46 -13.25 33.77
CA HIS A 164 9.29 -12.41 33.48
C HIS A 164 8.72 -12.74 32.09
N ILE A 165 7.41 -12.59 31.92
CA ILE A 165 6.72 -12.77 30.64
C ILE A 165 6.62 -11.41 29.94
N SER A 166 7.10 -11.32 28.70
CA SER A 166 6.93 -10.14 27.85
C SER A 166 5.83 -10.43 26.83
N GLU A 167 4.73 -9.70 26.91
CA GLU A 167 3.53 -9.85 26.08
C GLU A 167 3.46 -8.84 24.92
N GLY A 168 4.62 -8.24 24.63
CA GLY A 168 4.79 -7.29 23.55
C GLY A 168 6.24 -6.91 23.36
N MET A 169 6.47 -6.07 22.36
CA MET A 169 7.77 -5.50 22.04
C MET A 169 7.62 -4.00 21.81
N LEU A 170 8.50 -3.22 22.45
CA LEU A 170 8.60 -1.79 22.23
C LEU A 170 9.46 -1.52 20.99
N LEU A 171 9.02 -0.58 20.16
CA LEU A 171 9.78 -0.16 18.99
C LEU A 171 10.76 0.96 19.35
N ALA A 172 12.03 0.74 19.03
CA ALA A 172 13.09 1.72 19.16
C ALA A 172 13.99 1.68 17.93
N ALA A 173 14.43 2.86 17.49
CA ALA A 173 15.51 3.01 16.54
C ALA A 173 16.84 2.94 17.29
N LYS A 174 17.83 2.28 16.71
CA LYS A 174 19.19 2.24 17.22
C LYS A 174 20.16 2.60 16.10
N ASP A 175 20.97 3.63 16.32
CA ASP A 175 22.00 4.13 15.41
C ASP A 175 23.35 4.23 16.15
N GLU A 176 24.31 4.94 15.54
CA GLU A 176 25.64 5.19 16.13
C GLU A 176 25.58 6.15 17.33
N ASP A 177 24.57 7.03 17.37
CA ASP A 177 24.38 8.05 18.41
C ASP A 177 23.63 7.51 19.64
N GLY A 178 22.81 6.46 19.46
CA GLY A 178 22.23 5.72 20.57
C GLY A 178 20.93 4.99 20.28
N LEU A 179 20.12 4.81 21.32
CA LEU A 179 18.80 4.19 21.23
C LEU A 179 17.71 5.25 21.45
N CYS A 180 16.84 5.42 20.46
CA CYS A 180 15.72 6.35 20.49
C CYS A 180 14.40 5.59 20.35
N MET A 181 13.48 5.76 21.31
CA MET A 181 12.17 5.12 21.20
C MET A 181 11.26 5.82 20.19
N ILE A 182 10.46 5.02 19.49
CA ILE A 182 9.47 5.51 18.55
C ILE A 182 8.23 5.95 19.34
N ARG A 183 7.83 7.20 19.10
CA ARG A 183 6.69 7.86 19.74
C ARG A 183 5.88 8.63 18.71
N PRO A 184 4.55 8.78 18.88
CA PRO A 184 3.77 9.65 18.03
C PRO A 184 4.17 11.12 18.25
N GLU A 185 4.21 11.91 17.18
CA GLU A 185 4.53 13.35 17.24
C GLU A 185 3.51 14.14 18.10
N LYS A 186 2.24 13.72 18.04
CA LYS A 186 1.14 14.29 18.83
C LYS A 186 0.61 13.26 19.80
N PRO A 187 0.25 13.66 21.04
CA PRO A 187 -0.29 12.73 22.01
C PRO A 187 -1.57 12.09 21.47
N LYS A 188 -1.66 10.76 21.56
CA LYS A 188 -2.84 9.98 21.14
C LYS A 188 -3.45 9.23 22.32
N THR A 189 -4.69 8.79 22.16
CA THR A 189 -5.32 7.90 23.14
C THR A 189 -4.58 6.56 23.20
N ALA A 190 -4.39 6.02 24.41
CA ALA A 190 -3.81 4.69 24.58
C ALA A 190 -4.65 3.64 23.82
N GLY A 191 -3.98 2.73 23.13
CA GLY A 191 -4.61 1.68 22.31
C GLY A 191 -4.95 2.07 20.87
N THR A 192 -4.62 3.29 20.44
CA THR A 192 -4.79 3.68 19.03
C THR A 192 -3.95 2.77 18.13
N PRO A 193 -4.55 2.08 17.14
CA PRO A 193 -3.80 1.26 16.19
C PRO A 193 -2.94 2.12 15.27
N ILE A 194 -1.78 1.60 14.87
CA ILE A 194 -0.86 2.20 13.91
C ILE A 194 -1.08 1.48 12.58
N GLY A 195 -1.38 2.23 11.53
CA GLY A 195 -1.69 1.74 10.19
C GLY A 195 -1.47 2.83 9.15
#